data_AF-A0A0K1QCL5-F1
#
_entry.id   AF-A0A0K1QCL5-F1
#
_cell.length_a   1.000
_cell.length_b   1.000
_cell.length_c   1.000
_cell.angle_alpha   90.00
_cell.angle_beta   90.00
_cell.angle_gamma   90.00
#
_symmetry.space_group_name_H-M   'P 1'
#
loop_
_entity.id
_entity.type
_entity.pdbx_description
1 polymer ?
#
loop_
_entity_poly.entity_id
_entity_poly.type
_entity_poly.pdbx_seq_one_letter_code
_entity_poly.pdbx_strand_id
1 'polypeptide(L)'
;MYLTEMAASTVLGTEQETELARNIANAEKAILDALSRAPAGIQALKRLGNEVASGSVDIRDVLLNPDQDGLDLVAVRERVQNLLATADTKDDSARAALVDALADIRLDGEIIEGVVGAIRAAAELEGDGPDAAALGVIERARRDLKRNKERFVVGNLRLVVLFARKYLNRGVPLLDLIQEGNLGLMRAADKFDHRRGFRFSTYAAWWIKQALQRALLDRTLRLPVHVADDRRRVGKVRAAFQAQHLREPTADEISNLSGLARERVLNILSLPAQPASLDTPMGEDGDASLGDIVASPVAPPDHTVAQRALSFQLAGMLDALTPREQQVVRMRFGIGGTREHTLEEVGRALSLTRERIRQIERAALDKLRARSERVQLRSYLDT
;
A
#
# COMPACT_ATOMS: atom_id res chain seq x y z
N MET A 1 15.54 10.70 24.35
CA MET A 1 16.02 9.35 23.94
C MET A 1 16.77 9.41 22.62
N TYR A 2 16.15 9.72 21.48
CA TYR A 2 16.83 9.77 20.17
C TYR A 2 18.05 10.72 20.10
N LEU A 3 17.93 11.95 20.60
CA LEU A 3 19.05 12.89 20.66
C LEU A 3 20.15 12.44 21.64
N THR A 4 19.81 11.64 22.64
CA THR A 4 20.73 11.08 23.62
C THR A 4 21.57 9.96 23.00
N GLU A 5 20.94 9.06 22.24
CA GLU A 5 21.63 8.02 21.46
C GLU A 5 22.52 8.63 20.39
N MET A 6 22.04 9.67 19.69
CA MET A 6 22.82 10.38 18.68
C MET A 6 24.02 11.13 19.29
N ALA A 7 23.87 11.67 20.51
CA ALA A 7 24.96 12.32 21.24
C ALA A 7 25.99 11.31 21.76
N ALA A 8 25.56 10.10 22.12
CA ALA A 8 26.44 9.01 22.55
C ALA A 8 27.16 8.32 21.37
N SER A 9 26.59 8.38 20.16
CA SER A 9 27.18 7.77 18.96
C SER A 9 28.33 8.60 18.39
N THR A 10 29.48 7.97 18.16
CA THR A 10 30.57 8.58 17.39
C THR A 10 30.26 8.52 15.90
N VAL A 11 30.54 9.61 15.16
CA VAL A 11 30.42 9.60 13.69
C VAL A 11 31.40 8.58 13.14
N LEU A 12 30.91 7.64 12.35
CA LEU A 12 31.76 6.63 11.74
C LEU A 12 32.62 7.25 10.62
N GLY A 13 33.93 7.02 10.70
CA GLY A 13 34.84 7.27 9.58
C GLY A 13 34.70 6.20 8.49
N THR A 14 35.23 6.47 7.30
CA THR A 14 35.19 5.51 6.16
C THR A 14 35.75 4.13 6.52
N GLU A 15 36.85 4.09 7.25
CA GLU A 15 37.49 2.83 7.67
C GLU A 15 36.59 2.05 8.63
N GLN A 16 35.98 2.73 9.61
CA GLN A 16 35.06 2.13 10.57
C GLN A 16 33.76 1.64 9.89
N GLU A 17 33.24 2.39 8.92
CA GLU A 17 32.11 1.95 8.08
C GLU A 17 32.44 0.65 7.35
N THR A 18 33.64 0.58 6.75
CA THR A 18 34.09 -0.60 6.00
C THR A 18 34.32 -1.79 6.93
N GLU A 19 34.91 -1.57 8.10
CA GLU A 19 35.13 -2.61 9.11
C GLU A 19 33.80 -3.18 9.63
N LEU A 20 32.84 -2.32 9.98
CA LEU A 20 31.51 -2.76 10.42
C LEU A 20 30.77 -3.53 9.31
N ALA A 21 30.83 -3.04 8.06
CA ALA A 21 30.22 -3.75 6.93
C ALA A 21 30.87 -5.13 6.70
N ARG A 22 32.20 -5.24 6.87
CA ARG A 22 32.89 -6.53 6.81
C ARG A 22 32.48 -7.46 7.96
N ASN A 23 32.30 -6.92 9.17
CA ASN A 23 31.84 -7.70 10.32
C ASN A 23 30.40 -8.21 10.13
N ILE A 24 29.53 -7.42 9.49
CA ILE A 24 28.18 -7.84 9.07
C ILE A 24 28.27 -9.00 8.08
N ALA A 25 29.06 -8.85 7.01
CA ALA A 25 29.24 -9.89 6.01
C ALA A 25 29.84 -11.19 6.59
N ASN A 26 30.78 -11.08 7.53
CA ASN A 26 31.34 -12.24 8.23
C ASN A 26 30.29 -12.96 9.10
N ALA A 27 29.41 -12.21 9.77
CA ALA A 27 28.34 -12.81 10.56
C ALA A 27 27.28 -13.50 9.68
N GLU A 28 26.94 -12.91 8.52
CA GLU A 28 26.08 -13.55 7.51
C GLU A 28 26.72 -14.83 6.96
N LYS A 29 28.03 -14.79 6.65
CA LYS A 29 28.79 -15.97 6.22
C LYS A 29 28.81 -17.08 7.29
N ALA A 30 28.92 -16.71 8.57
CA ALA A 30 28.87 -17.67 9.68
C ALA A 30 27.49 -18.34 9.81
N ILE A 31 26.41 -17.61 9.54
CA ILE A 31 25.05 -18.19 9.45
C ILE A 31 25.02 -19.20 8.30
N LEU A 32 25.43 -18.80 7.09
CA LEU A 32 25.43 -19.69 5.92
C LEU A 32 26.29 -20.96 6.12
N ASP A 33 27.46 -20.82 6.74
CA ASP A 33 28.30 -21.97 7.11
C ASP A 33 27.57 -22.93 8.06
N ALA A 34 26.89 -22.41 9.08
CA ALA A 34 26.11 -23.23 9.99
C ALA A 34 24.92 -23.92 9.29
N LEU A 35 24.23 -23.22 8.37
CA LEU A 35 23.15 -23.83 7.55
C LEU A 35 23.69 -24.98 6.68
N SER A 36 24.88 -24.82 6.11
CA SER A 36 25.50 -25.83 5.23
C SER A 36 26.01 -27.07 5.98
N ARG A 37 26.10 -27.02 7.31
CA ARG A 37 26.51 -28.15 8.16
C ARG A 37 25.33 -28.92 8.77
N ALA A 38 24.15 -28.30 8.78
CA ALA A 38 22.92 -28.85 9.32
C ALA A 38 22.26 -29.77 8.28
N PRO A 39 22.02 -31.06 8.55
CA PRO A 39 21.32 -31.96 7.62
C PRO A 39 19.98 -31.41 7.13
N ALA A 40 19.17 -30.84 8.03
CA ALA A 40 17.91 -30.20 7.67
C ALA A 40 18.13 -28.95 6.82
N GLY A 41 19.21 -28.20 7.09
CA GLY A 41 19.63 -27.03 6.32
C GLY A 41 20.00 -27.39 4.88
N ILE A 42 20.81 -28.43 4.68
CA ILE A 42 21.18 -28.95 3.35
C ILE A 42 19.93 -29.40 2.58
N GLN A 43 19.02 -30.12 3.23
CA GLN A 43 17.78 -30.54 2.58
C GLN A 43 16.90 -29.36 2.16
N ALA A 44 16.76 -28.35 3.01
CA ALA A 44 16.01 -27.14 2.68
C ALA A 44 16.66 -26.35 1.53
N LEU A 45 17.99 -26.21 1.53
CA LEU A 45 18.74 -25.60 0.43
C LEU A 45 18.58 -26.35 -0.89
N LYS A 46 18.60 -27.69 -0.87
CA LYS A 46 18.31 -28.51 -2.07
C LYS A 46 16.89 -28.33 -2.58
N ARG A 47 15.90 -28.29 -1.66
CA ARG A 47 14.49 -28.05 -2.03
C ARG A 47 14.34 -26.71 -2.72
N LEU A 48 14.92 -25.65 -2.17
CA LEU A 48 14.94 -24.33 -2.79
C LEU A 48 15.55 -24.36 -4.20
N GLY A 49 16.69 -25.05 -4.37
CA GLY A 49 17.32 -25.21 -5.68
C GLY A 49 16.40 -25.88 -6.71
N ASN A 50 15.66 -26.91 -6.29
CA ASN A 50 14.70 -27.61 -7.13
C ASN A 50 13.47 -26.75 -7.47
N GLU A 51 12.96 -25.96 -6.52
CA GLU A 51 11.83 -25.05 -6.73
C GLU A 51 12.17 -23.90 -7.69
N VAL A 52 13.40 -23.40 -7.60
CA VAL A 52 13.96 -22.42 -8.56
C VAL A 52 14.18 -23.08 -9.93
N ALA A 53 14.52 -24.38 -9.98
CA ALA A 53 14.65 -25.14 -11.23
C ALA A 53 13.30 -25.41 -11.91
N SER A 54 12.28 -25.82 -11.15
CA SER A 54 10.91 -26.03 -11.67
C SER A 54 10.20 -24.74 -12.03
N GLY A 55 10.69 -23.58 -11.57
CA GLY A 55 10.04 -22.27 -11.75
C GLY A 55 8.87 -22.06 -10.79
N SER A 56 8.80 -22.84 -9.72
CA SER A 56 7.81 -22.67 -8.65
C SER A 56 8.10 -21.44 -7.78
N VAL A 57 9.38 -21.07 -7.66
CA VAL A 57 9.85 -19.85 -7.00
C VAL A 57 10.60 -19.00 -8.02
N ASP A 58 10.24 -17.71 -8.12
CA ASP A 58 10.97 -16.76 -8.96
C ASP A 58 12.34 -16.45 -8.33
N ILE A 59 13.40 -16.43 -9.13
CA ILE A 59 14.74 -16.05 -8.67
C ILE A 59 14.76 -14.66 -8.03
N ARG A 60 13.84 -13.78 -8.44
CA ARG A 60 13.70 -12.42 -7.86
C ARG A 60 13.33 -12.45 -6.38
N ASP A 61 12.56 -13.45 -5.95
CA ASP A 61 12.14 -13.59 -4.56
C ASP A 61 13.23 -14.26 -3.70
N VAL A 62 14.26 -14.81 -4.33
CA VAL A 62 15.39 -15.46 -3.66
C VAL A 62 16.53 -14.48 -3.36
N LEU A 63 16.63 -13.39 -4.14
CA LEU A 63 17.73 -12.43 -4.06
C LEU A 63 17.34 -11.21 -3.23
N LEU A 64 18.26 -10.70 -2.41
CA LEU A 64 18.05 -9.47 -1.66
C LEU A 64 17.98 -8.22 -2.56
N ASN A 65 18.68 -8.24 -3.70
CA ASN A 65 18.78 -7.13 -4.65
C ASN A 65 18.53 -7.59 -6.10
N PRO A 66 17.29 -8.00 -6.44
CA PRO A 66 16.98 -8.56 -7.76
C PRO A 66 16.96 -7.50 -8.88
N ASP A 67 16.63 -6.26 -8.55
CA ASP A 67 16.49 -5.15 -9.50
C ASP A 67 17.81 -4.38 -9.73
N GLN A 68 18.95 -4.96 -9.35
CA GLN A 68 20.23 -4.28 -9.50
C GLN A 68 20.63 -4.19 -10.98
N ASP A 69 21.02 -2.98 -11.42
CA ASP A 69 21.48 -2.75 -12.79
C ASP A 69 22.66 -3.67 -13.17
N GLY A 70 22.55 -4.33 -14.32
CA GLY A 70 23.56 -5.23 -14.87
C GLY A 70 23.51 -6.66 -14.32
N LEU A 71 22.49 -7.02 -13.53
CA LEU A 71 22.30 -8.38 -13.05
C LEU A 71 21.62 -9.26 -14.13
N ASP A 72 22.32 -10.29 -14.61
CA ASP A 72 21.73 -11.30 -15.48
C ASP A 72 21.02 -12.38 -14.64
N LEU A 73 19.70 -12.23 -14.52
CA LEU A 73 18.86 -13.15 -13.73
C LEU A 73 18.89 -14.59 -14.25
N VAL A 74 19.14 -14.81 -15.54
CA VAL A 74 19.23 -16.17 -16.12
C VAL A 74 20.53 -16.82 -15.67
N ALA A 75 21.65 -16.12 -15.80
CA ALA A 75 22.95 -16.61 -15.35
C ALA A 75 22.98 -16.82 -13.82
N VAL A 76 22.35 -15.93 -13.04
CA VAL A 76 22.24 -16.08 -11.58
C VAL A 76 21.40 -17.30 -11.22
N ARG A 77 20.27 -17.52 -11.91
CA ARG A 77 19.43 -18.71 -11.72
C ARG A 77 20.21 -20.00 -11.96
N GLU A 78 20.94 -20.11 -13.07
CA GLU A 78 21.78 -21.28 -13.35
C GLU A 78 22.86 -21.48 -12.30
N ARG A 79 23.51 -20.38 -11.87
CA ARG A 79 24.54 -20.43 -10.81
C ARG A 79 23.94 -20.94 -9.49
N VAL A 80 22.78 -20.45 -9.07
CA VAL A 80 22.08 -20.88 -7.85
C VAL A 80 21.72 -22.37 -7.93
N GLN A 81 21.17 -22.83 -9.06
CA GLN A 81 20.81 -24.23 -9.27
C GLN A 81 22.01 -25.16 -9.13
N ASN A 82 23.11 -24.83 -9.81
CA ASN A 82 24.33 -25.64 -9.78
C ASN A 82 24.92 -25.70 -8.36
N LEU A 83 24.95 -24.58 -7.64
CA LEU A 83 25.47 -24.51 -6.27
C LEU A 83 24.62 -25.33 -5.30
N LEU A 84 23.30 -25.15 -5.32
CA LEU A 84 22.40 -25.85 -4.40
C LEU A 84 22.29 -27.35 -4.71
N ALA A 85 22.46 -27.77 -5.96
CA ALA A 85 22.57 -29.18 -6.32
C ALA A 85 23.79 -29.86 -5.67
N THR A 86 24.89 -29.14 -5.54
CA THR A 86 26.14 -29.64 -4.92
C THR A 86 26.20 -29.50 -3.40
N ALA A 87 25.13 -29.06 -2.73
CA ALA A 87 25.14 -28.68 -1.31
C ALA A 87 25.44 -29.82 -0.31
N ASP A 88 25.38 -31.08 -0.72
CA ASP A 88 25.59 -32.28 0.12
C ASP A 88 27.03 -32.78 0.08
N THR A 89 27.97 -31.85 -0.08
CA THR A 89 29.39 -32.15 -0.08
C THR A 89 29.90 -32.37 1.35
N LYS A 90 30.54 -33.54 1.55
CA LYS A 90 31.27 -33.84 2.79
C LYS A 90 32.65 -33.17 2.86
N ASP A 91 33.16 -32.65 1.74
CA ASP A 91 34.43 -31.95 1.68
C ASP A 91 34.31 -30.52 2.24
N ASP A 92 35.18 -30.19 3.20
CA ASP A 92 35.26 -28.88 3.84
C ASP A 92 35.63 -27.77 2.84
N SER A 93 36.47 -28.08 1.84
CA SER A 93 36.89 -27.09 0.84
C SER A 93 35.73 -26.73 -0.10
N ALA A 94 35.03 -27.73 -0.63
CA ALA A 94 33.84 -27.52 -1.45
C ALA A 94 32.69 -26.83 -0.68
N ARG A 95 32.54 -27.11 0.63
CA ARG A 95 31.55 -26.41 1.47
C ARG A 95 31.90 -24.94 1.67
N ALA A 96 33.17 -24.62 1.93
CA ALA A 96 33.62 -23.24 2.04
C ALA A 96 33.36 -22.46 0.74
N ALA A 97 33.62 -23.08 -0.41
CA ALA A 97 33.33 -22.50 -1.72
C ALA A 97 31.83 -22.28 -1.96
N LEU A 98 30.97 -23.21 -1.53
CA LEU A 98 29.51 -23.06 -1.57
C LEU A 98 29.06 -21.86 -0.73
N VAL A 99 29.54 -21.76 0.52
CA VAL A 99 29.19 -20.68 1.43
C VAL A 99 29.62 -19.32 0.86
N ASP A 100 30.83 -19.22 0.29
CA ASP A 100 31.30 -18.01 -0.37
C ASP A 100 30.44 -17.65 -1.58
N ALA A 101 30.05 -18.64 -2.39
CA ALA A 101 29.20 -18.41 -3.53
C ALA A 101 27.77 -17.97 -3.14
N LEU A 102 27.20 -18.54 -2.08
CA LEU A 102 25.89 -18.12 -1.54
C LEU A 102 25.96 -16.71 -0.92
N ALA A 103 27.06 -16.38 -0.24
CA ALA A 103 27.28 -15.04 0.30
C ALA A 103 27.41 -13.99 -0.82
N ASP A 104 28.01 -14.35 -1.95
CA ASP A 104 28.10 -13.51 -3.16
C ASP A 104 26.73 -13.26 -3.80
N ILE A 105 25.87 -14.27 -3.82
CA ILE A 105 24.52 -14.20 -4.40
C ILE A 105 23.58 -13.33 -3.55
N ARG A 106 23.85 -13.21 -2.25
CA ARG A 106 23.06 -12.44 -1.27
C ARG A 106 21.59 -12.85 -1.27
N LEU A 107 21.32 -14.00 -0.65
CA LEU A 107 19.97 -14.50 -0.45
C LEU A 107 19.12 -13.52 0.37
N ASP A 108 17.82 -13.46 0.05
CA ASP A 108 16.86 -12.70 0.85
C ASP A 108 16.74 -13.28 2.27
N GLY A 109 16.47 -12.40 3.23
CA GLY A 109 16.34 -12.78 4.63
C GLY A 109 15.21 -13.77 4.87
N GLU A 110 14.10 -13.67 4.13
CA GLU A 110 12.95 -14.59 4.28
C GLU A 110 13.33 -16.03 3.92
N ILE A 111 14.17 -16.21 2.89
CA ILE A 111 14.69 -17.53 2.50
C ILE A 111 15.58 -18.10 3.62
N ILE A 112 16.46 -17.28 4.18
CA ILE A 112 17.33 -17.69 5.29
C ILE A 112 16.48 -18.07 6.51
N GLU A 113 15.45 -17.30 6.84
CA GLU A 113 14.52 -17.62 7.92
C GLU A 113 13.75 -18.93 7.67
N GLY A 114 13.33 -19.18 6.43
CA GLY A 114 12.70 -20.46 6.05
C GLY A 114 13.60 -21.66 6.29
N VAL A 115 14.88 -21.57 5.88
CA VAL A 115 15.87 -22.64 6.11
C VAL A 115 16.15 -22.84 7.60
N VAL A 116 16.29 -21.75 8.37
CA VAL A 116 16.47 -21.82 9.83
C VAL A 116 15.24 -22.43 10.51
N GLY A 117 14.03 -22.14 10.02
CA GLY A 117 12.79 -22.75 10.51
C GLY A 117 12.78 -24.28 10.33
N ALA A 118 13.28 -24.78 9.20
CA ALA A 118 13.42 -26.21 8.95
C ALA A 118 14.43 -26.87 9.92
N ILE A 119 15.58 -26.21 10.18
CA ILE A 119 16.58 -26.69 11.14
C ILE A 119 15.99 -26.72 12.56
N ARG A 120 15.25 -25.68 12.96
CA ARG A 120 14.59 -25.63 14.27
C ARG A 120 13.60 -26.78 14.46
N ALA A 121 12.76 -27.03 13.45
CA ALA A 121 11.80 -28.13 13.50
C ALA A 121 12.51 -29.50 13.60
N ALA A 122 13.62 -29.69 12.89
CA ALA A 122 14.41 -30.93 12.99
C ALA A 122 15.08 -31.08 14.37
N ALA A 123 15.63 -30.00 14.92
CA ALA A 123 16.25 -29.99 16.24
C ALA A 123 15.25 -30.31 17.37
N GLU A 124 14.00 -29.87 17.25
CA GLU A 124 12.93 -30.20 18.21
C GLU A 124 12.56 -31.69 18.20
N LEU A 125 12.74 -32.39 17.07
CA LEU A 125 12.43 -33.80 16.92
C LEU A 125 13.58 -34.72 17.37
N GLU A 126 14.83 -34.37 17.06
CA GLU A 126 16.01 -35.20 17.35
C GLU A 126 16.67 -34.88 18.72
N GLY A 127 16.39 -33.72 19.31
CA GLY A 127 16.92 -33.31 20.62
C GLY A 127 18.37 -32.80 20.54
N ASP A 128 19.35 -33.71 20.66
CA ASP A 128 20.79 -33.37 20.64
C ASP A 128 21.46 -33.98 19.40
N GLY A 129 21.47 -33.19 18.32
CA GLY A 129 21.94 -33.60 17.00
C GLY A 129 22.71 -32.48 16.28
N PRO A 130 23.23 -32.76 15.07
CA PRO A 130 23.98 -31.77 14.29
C PRO A 130 23.15 -30.52 13.97
N ASP A 131 21.84 -30.65 13.80
CA ASP A 131 20.90 -29.53 13.60
C ASP A 131 20.76 -28.65 14.86
N ALA A 132 20.74 -29.24 16.06
CA ALA A 132 20.71 -28.49 17.32
C ALA A 132 22.02 -27.72 17.58
N ALA A 133 23.16 -28.34 17.29
CA ALA A 133 24.47 -27.69 17.37
C ALA A 133 24.58 -26.52 16.37
N ALA A 134 24.10 -26.71 15.13
CA ALA A 134 24.04 -25.67 14.12
C ALA A 134 23.14 -24.51 14.55
N LEU A 135 21.96 -24.79 15.13
CA LEU A 135 21.05 -23.76 15.65
C LEU A 135 21.72 -22.87 16.71
N GLY A 136 22.50 -23.46 17.62
CA GLY A 136 23.25 -22.70 18.62
C GLY A 136 24.35 -21.79 18.04
N VAL A 137 24.94 -22.17 16.89
CA VAL A 137 25.86 -21.30 16.14
C VAL A 137 25.10 -20.19 15.42
N ILE A 138 23.98 -20.51 14.78
CA ILE A 138 23.13 -19.55 14.07
C ILE A 138 22.63 -18.46 15.02
N GLU A 139 22.11 -18.82 16.20
CA GLU A 139 21.60 -17.84 17.17
C GLU A 139 22.71 -16.95 17.75
N ARG A 140 23.95 -17.45 17.85
CA ARG A 140 25.12 -16.62 18.19
C ARG A 140 25.45 -15.64 17.06
N ALA A 141 25.58 -16.15 15.84
CA ALA A 141 25.90 -15.33 14.67
C ALA A 141 24.81 -14.27 14.39
N ARG A 142 23.53 -14.59 14.63
CA ARG A 142 22.41 -13.64 14.56
C ARG A 142 22.52 -12.51 15.56
N ARG A 143 22.91 -12.80 16.80
CA ARG A 143 23.15 -11.77 17.82
C ARG A 143 24.30 -10.85 17.42
N ASP A 144 25.37 -11.41 16.89
CA ASP A 144 26.50 -10.61 16.38
C ASP A 144 26.11 -9.77 15.16
N LEU A 145 25.36 -10.35 14.22
CA LEU A 145 24.82 -9.65 13.05
C LEU A 145 23.95 -8.47 13.46
N LYS A 146 22.99 -8.71 14.37
CA LYS A 146 22.10 -7.68 14.91
C LYS A 146 22.90 -6.55 15.58
N ARG A 147 23.85 -6.89 16.46
CA ARG A 147 24.70 -5.89 17.14
C ARG A 147 25.51 -5.05 16.14
N ASN A 148 26.10 -5.69 15.13
CA ASN A 148 26.90 -4.99 14.13
C ASN A 148 26.03 -4.09 13.23
N LYS A 149 24.85 -4.57 12.79
CA LYS A 149 23.88 -3.76 12.04
C LYS A 149 23.38 -2.57 12.86
N GLU A 150 23.03 -2.77 14.12
CA GLU A 150 22.61 -1.69 15.03
C GLU A 150 23.70 -0.63 15.16
N ARG A 151 24.96 -1.03 15.42
CA ARG A 151 26.09 -0.10 15.48
C ARG A 151 26.30 0.66 14.16
N PHE A 152 26.15 -0.02 13.03
CA PHE A 152 26.30 0.57 11.70
C PHE A 152 25.21 1.61 11.41
N VAL A 153 23.95 1.33 11.76
CA VAL A 153 22.81 2.26 11.63
C VAL A 153 22.95 3.43 12.60
N VAL A 154 23.23 3.17 13.87
CA VAL A 154 23.37 4.18 14.93
C VAL A 154 24.47 5.20 14.59
N GLY A 155 25.62 4.74 14.10
CA GLY A 155 26.72 5.61 13.67
C GLY A 155 26.37 6.55 12.50
N ASN A 156 25.26 6.29 11.80
CA ASN A 156 24.80 7.04 10.63
C ASN A 156 23.50 7.85 10.86
N LEU A 157 22.94 7.87 12.07
CA LEU A 157 21.67 8.58 12.36
C LEU A 157 21.72 10.08 12.06
N ARG A 158 22.89 10.72 12.21
CA ARG A 158 23.09 12.15 11.91
C ARG A 158 22.85 12.47 10.43
N LEU A 159 23.12 11.52 9.53
CA LEU A 159 22.85 11.65 8.10
C LEU A 159 21.35 11.82 7.85
N VAL A 160 20.52 11.04 8.55
CA VAL A 160 19.05 11.11 8.44
C VAL A 160 18.55 12.49 8.87
N VAL A 161 19.02 13.00 10.01
CA VAL A 161 18.65 14.34 10.50
C VAL A 161 19.03 15.42 9.47
N LEU A 162 20.21 15.33 8.86
CA LEU A 162 20.66 16.25 7.81
C LEU A 162 19.68 16.29 6.60
N PHE A 163 19.17 15.13 6.18
CA PHE A 163 18.19 15.06 5.09
C PHE A 163 16.79 15.49 5.52
N ALA A 164 16.32 15.05 6.70
CA ALA A 164 14.99 15.35 7.22
C ALA A 164 14.76 16.87 7.41
N ARG A 165 15.79 17.62 7.82
CA ARG A 165 15.72 19.09 7.97
C ARG A 165 15.31 19.82 6.68
N LYS A 166 15.58 19.25 5.50
CA LYS A 166 15.19 19.84 4.21
C LYS A 166 13.67 19.74 3.93
N TYR A 167 12.95 18.97 4.72
CA TYR A 167 11.52 18.70 4.56
C TYR A 167 10.67 19.27 5.70
N LEU A 168 11.24 20.14 6.54
CA LEU A 168 10.50 20.88 7.57
C LEU A 168 9.34 21.69 6.98
N ASN A 169 8.32 21.91 7.81
CA ASN A 169 7.14 22.71 7.48
C ASN A 169 6.32 22.20 6.26
N ARG A 170 6.37 20.88 5.99
CA ARG A 170 5.59 20.24 4.90
C ARG A 170 4.38 19.44 5.39
N GLY A 171 3.98 19.65 6.64
CA GLY A 171 2.81 19.03 7.26
C GLY A 171 3.09 17.73 8.05
N VAL A 172 4.35 17.30 8.13
CA VAL A 172 4.77 16.16 8.96
C VAL A 172 5.77 16.65 10.00
N PRO A 173 5.61 16.31 11.29
CA PRO A 173 6.56 16.63 12.35
C PRO A 173 7.99 16.15 12.03
N LEU A 174 9.00 16.88 12.52
CA LEU A 174 10.40 16.52 12.27
C LEU A 174 10.76 15.13 12.82
N LEU A 175 10.23 14.78 14.00
CA LEU A 175 10.51 13.48 14.62
C LEU A 175 9.99 12.33 13.75
N ASP A 176 8.79 12.49 13.18
CA ASP A 176 8.19 11.48 12.29
C ASP A 176 8.99 11.35 11.00
N LEU A 177 9.41 12.48 10.40
CA LEU A 177 10.32 12.47 9.24
C LEU A 177 11.64 11.76 9.56
N ILE A 178 12.19 11.98 10.76
CA ILE A 178 13.41 11.30 11.18
C ILE A 178 13.18 9.80 11.29
N GLN A 179 12.05 9.35 11.86
CA GLN A 179 11.76 7.91 11.96
C GLN A 179 11.59 7.27 10.57
N GLU A 180 10.87 7.91 9.67
CA GLU A 180 10.72 7.45 8.28
C GLU A 180 12.08 7.42 7.55
N GLY A 181 12.91 8.44 7.77
CA GLY A 181 14.28 8.46 7.26
C GLY A 181 15.15 7.34 7.84
N ASN A 182 14.97 6.97 9.12
CA ASN A 182 15.67 5.87 9.76
C ASN A 182 15.25 4.52 9.16
N LEU A 183 13.97 4.33 8.82
CA LEU A 183 13.52 3.16 8.05
C LEU A 183 14.24 3.09 6.70
N GLY A 184 14.39 4.21 6.00
CA GLY A 184 15.18 4.30 4.77
C GLY A 184 16.66 3.98 4.98
N LEU A 185 17.26 4.46 6.07
CA LEU A 185 18.65 4.16 6.43
C LEU A 185 18.86 2.66 6.72
N MET A 186 17.94 2.03 7.45
CA MET A 186 18.01 0.58 7.73
C MET A 186 17.95 -0.24 6.44
N ARG A 187 17.03 0.09 5.53
CA ARG A 187 16.96 -0.54 4.19
C ARG A 187 18.25 -0.36 3.40
N ALA A 188 18.86 0.83 3.48
CA ALA A 188 20.16 1.06 2.87
C ALA A 188 21.24 0.18 3.50
N ALA A 189 21.28 0.07 4.84
CA ALA A 189 22.25 -0.76 5.54
C ALA A 189 22.12 -2.24 5.17
N ASP A 190 20.89 -2.76 5.05
CA ASP A 190 20.66 -4.15 4.64
C ASP A 190 21.15 -4.42 3.22
N LYS A 191 20.93 -3.48 2.29
CA LYS A 191 21.26 -3.67 0.87
C LYS A 191 22.67 -3.22 0.49
N PHE A 192 23.40 -2.53 1.37
CA PHE A 192 24.73 -1.99 1.07
C PHE A 192 25.74 -3.09 0.77
N ASP A 193 26.60 -2.85 -0.21
CA ASP A 193 27.72 -3.72 -0.56
C ASP A 193 29.03 -2.93 -0.49
N HIS A 194 29.85 -3.24 0.51
CA HIS A 194 31.11 -2.55 0.75
C HIS A 194 32.19 -2.89 -0.30
N ARG A 195 32.03 -3.99 -1.05
CA ARG A 195 33.03 -4.45 -2.03
C ARG A 195 33.08 -3.57 -3.27
N ARG A 196 32.03 -2.79 -3.52
CA ARG A 196 31.93 -1.87 -4.66
C ARG A 196 32.73 -0.58 -4.49
N GLY A 197 33.30 -0.32 -3.31
CA GLY A 197 34.18 0.83 -3.06
C GLY A 197 33.48 2.19 -2.96
N PHE A 198 32.14 2.23 -2.93
CA PHE A 198 31.38 3.46 -2.72
C PHE A 198 31.16 3.75 -1.23
N ARG A 199 31.13 5.04 -0.86
CA ARG A 199 30.78 5.47 0.50
C ARG A 199 29.33 5.11 0.82
N PHE A 200 29.09 4.60 2.02
CA PHE A 200 27.74 4.27 2.49
C PHE A 200 26.80 5.48 2.48
N SER A 201 27.29 6.66 2.89
CA SER A 201 26.50 7.89 2.91
C SER A 201 25.90 8.26 1.54
N THR A 202 26.63 8.02 0.45
CA THR A 202 26.17 8.25 -0.93
C THR A 202 25.03 7.31 -1.28
N TYR A 203 25.16 6.02 -0.94
CA TYR A 203 24.14 5.01 -1.19
C TYR A 203 22.89 5.24 -0.33
N ALA A 204 23.08 5.46 0.97
CA ALA A 204 22.00 5.70 1.93
C ALA A 204 21.21 6.98 1.63
N ALA A 205 21.84 8.02 1.05
CA ALA A 205 21.16 9.25 0.69
C ALA A 205 19.96 9.04 -0.24
N TRP A 206 20.03 8.07 -1.16
CA TRP A 206 18.90 7.76 -2.05
C TRP A 206 17.73 7.16 -1.28
N TRP A 207 18.00 6.11 -0.49
CA TRP A 207 16.99 5.42 0.32
C TRP A 207 16.34 6.33 1.38
N ILE A 208 17.15 7.17 2.05
CA ILE A 208 16.66 8.16 3.02
C ILE A 208 15.74 9.18 2.32
N LYS A 209 16.16 9.73 1.17
CA LYS A 209 15.32 10.68 0.42
C LYS A 209 14.02 10.03 -0.04
N GLN A 210 14.07 8.79 -0.52
CA GLN A 210 12.89 8.07 -0.97
C GLN A 210 11.90 7.84 0.18
N ALA A 211 12.39 7.41 1.35
CA ALA A 211 11.56 7.22 2.53
C ALA A 211 10.92 8.54 3.00
N LEU A 212 11.71 9.62 3.10
CA LEU A 212 11.22 10.95 3.44
C LEU A 212 10.17 11.48 2.45
N GLN A 213 10.38 11.26 1.15
CA GLN A 213 9.42 11.67 0.12
C GLN A 213 8.13 10.88 0.25
N ARG A 214 8.20 9.57 0.48
CA ARG A 214 7.04 8.71 0.67
C ARG A 214 6.24 9.09 1.92
N ALA A 215 6.91 9.40 3.03
CA ALA A 215 6.28 9.89 4.26
C ALA A 215 5.43 11.15 4.02
N LEU A 216 5.88 12.05 3.15
CA LEU A 216 5.13 13.26 2.81
C LEU A 216 3.91 13.01 1.92
N LEU A 217 3.83 11.85 1.27
CA LEU A 217 2.70 11.44 0.44
C LEU A 217 1.60 10.75 1.26
N ASP A 218 1.95 10.19 2.41
CA ASP A 218 1.02 9.55 3.34
C ASP A 218 0.30 10.62 4.18
N ARG A 219 -0.46 11.46 3.48
CA ARG A 219 -1.34 12.49 4.07
C ARG A 219 -2.70 11.88 4.40
N THR A 220 -3.55 12.66 5.07
CA THR A 220 -4.95 12.32 5.39
C THR A 220 -5.72 11.70 4.22
N LEU A 221 -5.38 12.09 2.99
CA LEU A 221 -5.81 11.43 1.76
C LEU A 221 -4.59 10.88 1.03
N ARG A 222 -4.45 9.56 1.00
CA ARG A 222 -3.35 8.88 0.31
C ARG A 222 -3.60 8.90 -1.20
N LEU A 223 -2.67 9.51 -1.94
CA LEU A 223 -2.68 9.52 -3.39
C LEU A 223 -1.69 8.48 -3.93
N PRO A 224 -1.97 7.84 -5.09
CA PRO A 224 -0.98 7.04 -5.80
C PRO A 224 0.28 7.88 -6.11
N VAL A 225 1.46 7.24 -6.07
CA VAL A 225 2.77 7.92 -6.21
C VAL A 225 2.84 8.75 -7.51
N HIS A 226 2.40 8.18 -8.63
CA HIS A 226 2.42 8.87 -9.92
C HIS A 226 1.53 10.13 -9.94
N VAL A 227 0.36 10.09 -9.28
CA VAL A 227 -0.54 11.26 -9.17
C VAL A 227 0.11 12.36 -8.32
N ALA A 228 0.79 11.97 -7.24
CA ALA A 228 1.47 12.93 -6.39
C ALA A 228 2.70 13.57 -7.05
N ASP A 229 3.44 12.80 -7.85
CA ASP A 229 4.56 13.30 -8.65
C ASP A 229 4.08 14.28 -9.72
N ASP A 230 2.98 13.95 -10.41
CA ASP A 230 2.34 14.86 -11.37
C ASP A 230 1.88 16.15 -10.69
N ARG A 231 1.21 16.06 -9.53
CA ARG A 231 0.81 17.23 -8.73
C ARG A 231 2.01 18.11 -8.35
N ARG A 232 3.13 17.50 -7.95
CA ARG A 232 4.38 18.22 -7.63
C ARG A 232 4.97 18.89 -8.87
N ARG A 233 4.96 18.21 -10.02
CA ARG A 233 5.47 18.74 -11.30
C ARG A 233 4.64 19.93 -11.77
N VAL A 234 3.31 19.78 -11.79
CA VAL A 234 2.35 20.86 -12.10
C VAL A 234 2.55 22.04 -11.15
N GLY A 235 2.67 21.79 -9.84
CA GLY A 235 2.91 22.86 -8.86
C GLY A 235 4.22 23.62 -9.07
N LYS A 236 5.31 22.92 -9.42
CA LYS A 236 6.61 23.56 -9.75
C LYS A 236 6.52 24.43 -11.01
N VAL A 237 5.90 23.91 -12.08
CA VAL A 237 5.71 24.66 -13.33
C VAL A 237 4.83 25.88 -13.09
N ARG A 238 3.76 25.73 -12.32
CA ARG A 238 2.86 26.85 -11.97
C ARG A 238 3.59 27.95 -11.22
N ALA A 239 4.35 27.60 -10.17
CA ALA A 239 5.12 28.56 -9.39
C ALA A 239 6.21 29.27 -10.22
N ALA A 240 6.91 28.53 -11.08
CA ALA A 240 7.93 29.09 -11.97
C ALA A 240 7.31 30.06 -13.00
N PHE A 241 6.17 29.69 -13.59
CA PHE A 241 5.46 30.54 -14.54
C PHE A 241 4.94 31.82 -13.89
N GLN A 242 4.33 31.70 -12.71
CA GLN A 242 3.81 32.83 -11.96
C GLN A 242 4.92 33.81 -11.56
N ALA A 243 6.10 33.30 -11.20
CA ALA A 243 7.27 34.13 -10.91
C ALA A 243 7.78 34.91 -12.13
N GLN A 244 7.66 34.36 -13.34
CA GLN A 244 8.14 34.98 -14.58
C GLN A 244 7.13 35.93 -15.22
N HIS A 245 5.85 35.55 -15.23
CA HIS A 245 4.79 36.23 -15.98
C HIS A 245 3.82 37.01 -15.10
N LEU A 246 3.96 36.93 -13.76
CA LEU A 246 3.11 37.61 -12.77
C LEU A 246 1.61 37.34 -12.95
N ARG A 247 1.26 36.19 -13.54
CA ARG A 247 -0.12 35.69 -13.70
C ARG A 247 -0.18 34.18 -13.54
N GLU A 248 -1.38 33.67 -13.30
CA GLU A 248 -1.63 32.22 -13.30
C GLU A 248 -1.53 31.66 -14.74
N PRO A 249 -0.89 30.50 -14.93
CA PRO A 249 -0.85 29.82 -16.22
C PRO A 249 -2.16 29.09 -16.52
N THR A 250 -2.46 28.99 -17.82
CA THR A 250 -3.56 28.16 -18.33
C THR A 250 -3.19 26.67 -18.32
N ALA A 251 -4.18 25.78 -18.37
CA ALA A 251 -3.95 24.34 -18.42
C ALA A 251 -3.10 23.91 -19.64
N ASP A 252 -3.25 24.61 -20.77
CA ASP A 252 -2.48 24.40 -21.99
C ASP A 252 -1.00 24.80 -21.83
N GLU A 253 -0.73 25.94 -21.17
CA GLU A 253 0.63 26.37 -20.85
C GLU A 253 1.33 25.43 -19.87
N ILE A 254 0.61 24.96 -18.85
CA ILE A 254 1.13 23.96 -17.92
C ILE A 254 1.42 22.66 -18.66
N SER A 255 0.54 22.20 -19.55
CA SER A 255 0.74 20.98 -20.34
C SER A 255 2.02 21.06 -21.17
N ASN A 256 2.22 22.17 -21.90
CA ASN A 256 3.41 22.37 -22.74
C ASN A 256 4.71 22.41 -21.92
N LEU A 257 4.71 23.11 -20.77
CA LEU A 257 5.90 23.25 -19.92
C LEU A 257 6.19 22.02 -19.06
N SER A 258 5.14 21.29 -18.67
CA SER A 258 5.27 20.07 -17.87
C SER A 258 5.43 18.81 -18.70
N GLY A 259 5.14 18.82 -20.01
CA GLY A 259 5.14 17.61 -20.85
C GLY A 259 4.08 16.56 -20.45
N LEU A 260 3.08 16.96 -19.65
CA LEU A 260 1.93 16.12 -19.29
C LEU A 260 0.77 16.42 -20.25
N ALA A 261 -0.03 15.40 -20.58
CA ALA A 261 -1.23 15.60 -21.39
C ALA A 261 -2.21 16.58 -20.71
N ARG A 262 -2.86 17.44 -21.50
CA ARG A 262 -3.79 18.48 -21.03
C ARG A 262 -4.88 17.94 -20.10
N GLU A 263 -5.50 16.82 -20.47
CA GLU A 263 -6.54 16.17 -19.66
C GLU A 263 -6.02 15.75 -18.28
N ARG A 264 -4.79 15.22 -18.24
CA ARG A 264 -4.13 14.83 -17.00
C ARG A 264 -3.83 16.05 -16.12
N VAL A 265 -3.42 17.17 -16.72
CA VAL A 265 -3.24 18.44 -16.01
C VAL A 265 -4.55 18.92 -15.40
N LEU A 266 -5.66 18.89 -16.16
CA LEU A 266 -6.98 19.28 -15.66
C LEU A 266 -7.42 18.42 -14.47
N ASN A 267 -7.25 17.09 -14.57
CA ASN A 267 -7.57 16.17 -13.47
C ASN A 267 -6.72 16.45 -12.22
N ILE A 268 -5.44 16.78 -12.39
CA ILE A 268 -4.56 17.13 -11.26
C ILE A 268 -4.97 18.47 -10.62
N LEU A 269 -5.39 19.45 -11.43
CA LEU A 269 -5.86 20.75 -10.95
C LEU A 269 -7.23 20.66 -10.27
N SER A 270 -8.08 19.71 -10.66
CA SER A 270 -9.38 19.48 -10.03
C SER A 270 -9.29 18.73 -8.70
N LEU A 271 -8.16 18.10 -8.38
CA LEU A 271 -7.98 17.44 -7.10
C LEU A 271 -8.11 18.46 -5.97
N PRO A 272 -8.93 18.19 -4.93
CA PRO A 272 -9.08 19.10 -3.83
C PRO A 272 -7.74 19.42 -3.17
N ALA A 273 -7.68 20.62 -2.56
CA ALA A 273 -6.58 21.01 -1.69
C ALA A 273 -6.52 20.08 -0.46
N GLN A 274 -5.54 20.33 0.42
CA GLN A 274 -5.56 19.66 1.73
C GLN A 274 -6.93 19.85 2.39
N PRO A 275 -7.46 18.80 3.06
CA PRO A 275 -8.73 18.92 3.76
C PRO A 275 -8.66 20.05 4.79
N ALA A 276 -9.70 20.87 4.86
CA ALA A 276 -9.85 21.90 5.88
C ALA A 276 -10.32 21.26 7.19
N SER A 277 -9.96 21.88 8.32
CA SER A 277 -10.48 21.44 9.63
C SER A 277 -11.95 21.86 9.76
N LEU A 278 -12.81 20.96 10.25
CA LEU A 278 -14.18 21.31 10.61
C LEU A 278 -14.21 22.30 11.80
N ASP A 279 -13.19 22.28 12.65
CA ASP A 279 -13.04 23.22 13.77
C ASP A 279 -12.51 24.60 13.33
N THR A 280 -12.36 24.86 12.03
CA THR A 280 -11.90 26.17 11.57
C THR A 280 -12.95 27.23 11.94
N PRO A 281 -12.59 28.27 12.73
CA PRO A 281 -13.56 29.28 13.15
C PRO A 281 -14.04 30.11 11.95
N MET A 282 -15.32 30.44 11.94
CA MET A 282 -16.02 31.19 10.91
C MET A 282 -16.60 32.49 11.51
N GLY A 283 -16.46 33.59 10.77
CA GLY A 283 -16.86 34.93 11.23
C GLY A 283 -15.79 35.67 12.03
N GLU A 284 -16.04 36.95 12.35
CA GLU A 284 -15.12 37.80 13.12
C GLU A 284 -15.10 37.46 14.61
N ASP A 285 -16.22 36.98 15.15
CA ASP A 285 -16.38 36.65 16.58
C ASP A 285 -15.96 35.21 16.93
N GLY A 286 -15.77 34.33 15.94
CA GLY A 286 -15.28 32.96 16.13
C GLY A 286 -16.26 31.99 16.82
N ASP A 287 -17.52 32.40 17.02
CA ASP A 287 -18.55 31.60 17.70
C ASP A 287 -19.07 30.40 16.89
N ALA A 288 -18.81 30.37 15.57
CA ALA A 288 -19.22 29.28 14.69
C ALA A 288 -18.00 28.59 14.08
N SER A 289 -18.06 27.27 13.91
CA SER A 289 -17.05 26.49 13.20
C SER A 289 -17.52 26.15 11.78
N LEU A 290 -16.58 25.78 10.89
CA LEU A 290 -16.91 25.27 9.56
C LEU A 290 -17.84 24.05 9.65
N GLY A 291 -17.67 23.20 10.66
CA GLY A 291 -18.49 22.03 10.93
C GLY A 291 -19.97 22.37 11.17
N ASP A 292 -20.26 23.50 11.81
CA ASP A 292 -21.63 23.92 12.11
C ASP A 292 -22.42 24.32 10.85
N ILE A 293 -21.71 24.67 9.76
CA ILE A 293 -22.30 25.07 8.48
C ILE A 293 -22.51 23.86 7.56
N VAL A 294 -21.75 22.78 7.75
CA VAL A 294 -21.84 21.60 6.89
C VAL A 294 -23.16 20.88 7.14
N ALA A 295 -24.05 20.95 6.16
CA ALA A 295 -25.33 20.27 6.21
C ALA A 295 -25.16 18.75 6.35
N SER A 296 -25.96 18.15 7.23
CA SER A 296 -26.03 16.70 7.36
C SER A 296 -26.56 16.06 6.06
N PRO A 297 -26.02 14.92 5.63
CA PRO A 297 -26.58 14.16 4.50
C PRO A 297 -27.91 13.47 4.86
N VAL A 298 -28.31 13.48 6.14
CA VAL A 298 -29.57 12.89 6.59
C VAL A 298 -30.72 13.81 6.20
N ALA A 299 -31.72 13.25 5.51
CA ALA A 299 -32.93 13.98 5.16
C ALA A 299 -33.59 14.56 6.42
N PRO A 300 -34.00 15.84 6.42
CA PRO A 300 -34.59 16.45 7.59
C PRO A 300 -35.93 15.80 7.98
N PRO A 301 -36.36 15.91 9.25
CA PRO A 301 -37.52 15.19 9.76
C PRO A 301 -38.82 15.46 8.99
N ASP A 302 -39.02 16.69 8.54
CA ASP A 302 -40.10 17.11 7.65
C ASP A 302 -40.16 16.29 6.35
N HIS A 303 -39.01 16.07 5.71
CA HIS A 303 -38.89 15.25 4.51
C HIS A 303 -39.27 13.79 4.80
N THR A 304 -38.87 13.25 5.96
CA THR A 304 -39.26 11.89 6.36
C THR A 304 -40.76 11.76 6.67
N VAL A 305 -41.37 12.79 7.27
CA VAL A 305 -42.82 12.83 7.55
C VAL A 305 -43.60 12.96 6.24
N ALA A 306 -43.17 13.83 5.32
CA ALA A 306 -43.77 13.97 4.01
C ALA A 306 -43.74 12.66 3.22
N GLN A 307 -42.60 11.95 3.23
CA GLN A 307 -42.45 10.66 2.55
C GLN A 307 -43.35 9.56 3.18
N ARG A 308 -43.51 9.55 4.51
CA ARG A 308 -44.44 8.65 5.20
C ARG A 308 -45.90 8.97 4.89
N ALA A 309 -46.26 10.25 4.89
CA ALA A 309 -47.60 10.70 4.53
C ALA A 309 -47.95 10.33 3.08
N LEU A 310 -47.02 10.55 2.14
CA LEU A 310 -47.15 10.13 0.75
C LEU A 310 -47.34 8.61 0.66
N SER A 311 -46.53 7.83 1.37
CA SER A 311 -46.64 6.36 1.39
C SER A 311 -48.00 5.88 1.91
N PHE A 312 -48.53 6.52 2.95
CA PHE A 312 -49.86 6.21 3.50
C PHE A 312 -50.99 6.56 2.52
N GLN A 313 -50.93 7.72 1.88
CA GLN A 313 -51.91 8.12 0.86
C GLN A 313 -51.86 7.20 -0.37
N LEU A 314 -50.67 6.83 -0.83
CA LEU A 314 -50.47 5.88 -1.92
C LEU A 314 -51.05 4.50 -1.57
N ALA A 315 -50.83 4.01 -0.34
CA ALA A 315 -51.43 2.76 0.13
C ALA A 315 -52.96 2.80 0.06
N GLY A 316 -53.58 3.87 0.59
CA GLY A 316 -55.04 4.03 0.54
C GLY A 316 -55.60 4.19 -0.87
N MET A 317 -54.82 4.70 -1.83
CA MET A 317 -55.21 4.74 -3.24
C MET A 317 -55.09 3.38 -3.92
N LEU A 318 -54.06 2.61 -3.59
CA LEU A 318 -53.88 1.24 -4.08
C LEU A 318 -54.97 0.30 -3.57
N ASP A 319 -55.49 0.50 -2.36
CA ASP A 319 -56.58 -0.31 -1.78
C ASP A 319 -57.92 -0.11 -2.49
N ALA A 320 -58.06 0.95 -3.28
CA ALA A 320 -59.25 1.19 -4.09
C ALA A 320 -59.24 0.43 -5.42
N LEU A 321 -58.09 -0.11 -5.82
CA LEU A 321 -57.98 -0.94 -7.01
C LEU A 321 -58.49 -2.34 -6.72
N THR A 322 -58.85 -3.08 -7.77
CA THR A 322 -59.15 -4.50 -7.59
C THR A 322 -57.88 -5.26 -7.16
N PRO A 323 -57.97 -6.39 -6.44
CA PRO A 323 -56.80 -7.12 -5.96
C PRO A 323 -55.79 -7.46 -7.07
N ARG A 324 -56.28 -7.76 -8.29
CA ARG A 324 -55.45 -8.02 -9.47
C ARG A 324 -54.73 -6.77 -9.98
N GLU A 325 -55.40 -5.63 -10.02
CA GLU A 325 -54.80 -4.35 -10.42
C GLU A 325 -53.74 -3.90 -9.41
N GLN A 326 -54.04 -4.01 -8.11
CA GLN A 326 -53.12 -3.68 -7.03
C GLN A 326 -51.82 -4.52 -7.11
N GLN A 327 -51.95 -5.83 -7.35
CA GLN A 327 -50.80 -6.73 -7.47
C GLN A 327 -49.93 -6.40 -8.68
N VAL A 328 -50.53 -6.10 -9.84
CA VAL A 328 -49.80 -5.67 -11.05
C VAL A 328 -49.03 -4.38 -10.80
N VAL A 329 -49.67 -3.36 -10.22
CA VAL A 329 -49.04 -2.06 -9.95
C VAL A 329 -47.93 -2.19 -8.91
N ARG A 330 -48.14 -2.94 -7.81
CA ARG A 330 -47.11 -3.17 -6.78
C ARG A 330 -45.88 -3.88 -7.33
N MET A 331 -46.05 -4.92 -8.14
CA MET A 331 -44.93 -5.64 -8.75
C MET A 331 -44.22 -4.78 -9.81
N ARG A 332 -44.97 -3.99 -10.59
CA ARG A 332 -44.39 -3.18 -11.67
C ARG A 332 -43.48 -2.07 -11.14
N PHE A 333 -43.93 -1.36 -10.11
CA PHE A 333 -43.23 -0.21 -9.51
C PHE A 333 -42.49 -0.54 -8.21
N GLY A 334 -42.41 -1.82 -7.83
CA GLY A 334 -41.70 -2.26 -6.62
C GLY A 334 -42.31 -1.78 -5.30
N ILE A 335 -43.58 -1.37 -5.27
CA ILE A 335 -44.22 -0.80 -4.08
C ILE A 335 -44.48 -1.92 -3.05
N GLY A 336 -43.73 -1.88 -1.93
CA GLY A 336 -43.77 -2.93 -0.89
C GLY A 336 -42.96 -4.18 -1.21
N GLY A 337 -42.19 -4.16 -2.30
CA GLY A 337 -41.25 -5.21 -2.70
C GLY A 337 -39.81 -4.72 -2.73
N THR A 338 -38.87 -5.58 -3.14
CA THR A 338 -37.44 -5.27 -3.19
C THR A 338 -36.96 -4.69 -4.52
N ARG A 339 -37.70 -4.91 -5.63
CA ARG A 339 -37.36 -4.40 -6.96
C ARG A 339 -38.57 -4.25 -7.87
N GLU A 340 -38.40 -3.49 -8.94
CA GLU A 340 -39.34 -3.41 -10.06
C GLU A 340 -39.27 -4.67 -10.95
N HIS A 341 -40.41 -5.05 -11.54
CA HIS A 341 -40.52 -6.19 -12.45
C HIS A 341 -40.92 -5.75 -13.86
N THR A 342 -40.41 -6.41 -14.89
CA THR A 342 -40.84 -6.19 -16.28
C THR A 342 -42.27 -6.70 -16.52
N LEU A 343 -42.98 -6.17 -17.53
CA LEU A 343 -44.34 -6.65 -17.89
C LEU A 343 -44.37 -8.17 -18.18
N GLU A 344 -43.27 -8.70 -18.70
CA GLU A 344 -43.13 -10.12 -19.00
C GLU A 344 -42.93 -10.95 -17.73
N GLU A 345 -42.11 -10.49 -16.78
CA GLU A 345 -41.96 -11.12 -15.46
C GLU A 345 -43.27 -11.14 -14.68
N VAL A 346 -44.00 -10.01 -14.67
CA VAL A 346 -45.33 -9.93 -14.01
C VAL A 346 -46.34 -10.85 -14.71
N GLY A 347 -46.28 -10.94 -16.04
CA GLY A 347 -47.12 -11.86 -16.83
C GLY A 347 -46.87 -13.33 -16.48
N ARG A 348 -45.60 -13.73 -16.35
CA ARG A 348 -45.22 -15.08 -15.91
C ARG A 348 -45.72 -15.38 -14.49
N ALA A 349 -45.56 -14.44 -13.57
CA ALA A 349 -46.00 -14.60 -12.17
C ALA A 349 -47.53 -14.73 -12.02
N LEU A 350 -48.30 -14.02 -12.85
CA LEU A 350 -49.76 -14.01 -12.80
C LEU A 350 -50.42 -14.95 -13.82
N SER A 351 -49.63 -15.73 -14.57
CA SER A 351 -50.11 -16.59 -15.68
C SER A 351 -50.95 -15.83 -16.71
N LEU A 352 -50.51 -14.62 -17.08
CA LEU A 352 -51.16 -13.74 -18.05
C LEU A 352 -50.19 -13.35 -19.16
N THR A 353 -50.72 -13.03 -20.34
CA THR A 353 -49.89 -12.50 -21.44
C THR A 353 -49.37 -11.10 -21.10
N ARG A 354 -48.20 -10.76 -21.64
CA ARG A 354 -47.59 -9.42 -21.51
C ARG A 354 -48.59 -8.30 -21.85
N GLU A 355 -49.34 -8.47 -22.94
CA GLU A 355 -50.32 -7.49 -23.39
C GLU A 355 -51.48 -7.36 -22.41
N ARG A 356 -51.90 -8.46 -21.76
CA ARG A 356 -52.94 -8.41 -20.74
C ARG A 356 -52.48 -7.66 -19.49
N ILE A 357 -51.23 -7.84 -19.05
CA ILE A 357 -50.66 -7.06 -17.94
C ILE A 357 -50.62 -5.57 -18.28
N ARG A 358 -50.19 -5.20 -19.50
CA ARG A 358 -50.17 -3.81 -19.97
C ARG A 358 -51.57 -3.17 -19.94
N GLN A 359 -52.61 -3.91 -20.32
CA GLN A 359 -53.99 -3.44 -20.25
C GLN A 359 -54.44 -3.21 -18.79
N ILE A 360 -54.12 -4.13 -17.88
CA ILE A 360 -54.45 -4.02 -16.46
C ILE A 360 -53.71 -2.84 -15.82
N GLU A 361 -52.42 -2.67 -16.13
CA GLU A 361 -51.61 -1.52 -15.68
C GLU A 361 -52.24 -0.20 -16.13
N ARG A 362 -52.59 -0.08 -17.42
CA ARG A 362 -53.19 1.15 -17.95
C ARG A 362 -54.54 1.45 -17.28
N ALA A 363 -55.40 0.44 -17.14
CA ALA A 363 -56.69 0.61 -16.47
C ALA A 363 -56.53 1.01 -14.99
N ALA A 364 -55.54 0.45 -14.29
CA ALA A 364 -55.22 0.81 -12.91
C ALA A 364 -54.68 2.26 -12.82
N LEU A 365 -53.77 2.65 -13.70
CA LEU A 365 -53.22 4.02 -13.75
C LEU A 365 -54.29 5.06 -14.09
N ASP A 366 -55.22 4.76 -14.99
CA ASP A 366 -56.34 5.66 -15.33
C ASP A 366 -57.28 5.86 -14.11
N LYS A 367 -57.58 4.79 -13.36
CA LYS A 367 -58.34 4.86 -12.11
C LYS A 367 -57.61 5.65 -11.03
N LEU A 368 -56.30 5.42 -10.87
CA LEU A 368 -55.46 6.15 -9.92
C LEU A 368 -55.36 7.64 -10.30
N ARG A 369 -55.26 7.96 -11.59
CA ARG A 369 -55.21 9.35 -12.09
C ARG A 369 -56.48 10.10 -11.72
N ALA A 370 -57.66 9.54 -11.98
CA ALA A 370 -58.94 10.16 -11.61
C ALA A 370 -59.08 10.41 -10.09
N ARG A 371 -58.44 9.57 -9.26
CA ARG A 371 -58.45 9.71 -7.80
C ARG A 371 -57.35 10.64 -7.27
N SER A 372 -56.21 10.71 -7.96
CA SER A 372 -55.07 11.57 -7.60
C SER A 372 -55.46 13.05 -7.59
N GLU A 373 -56.36 13.46 -8.49
CA GLU A 373 -56.90 14.82 -8.55
C GLU A 373 -57.73 15.19 -7.31
N ARG A 374 -58.35 14.20 -6.64
CA ARG A 374 -59.15 14.41 -5.42
C ARG A 374 -58.30 14.36 -4.15
N VAL A 375 -57.21 13.58 -4.15
CA VAL A 375 -56.30 13.41 -3.00
C VAL A 375 -55.19 14.48 -2.98
N GLN A 376 -55.15 15.37 -3.97
CA GLN A 376 -54.15 16.44 -4.10
C GLN A 376 -52.70 15.93 -4.11
N LEU A 377 -52.44 14.73 -4.65
CA LEU A 377 -51.07 14.18 -4.76
C LEU A 377 -50.09 15.08 -5.54
N ARG A 378 -50.61 16.02 -6.34
CA ARG A 378 -49.80 17.03 -7.04
C ARG A 378 -48.98 17.91 -6.09
N SER A 379 -49.44 18.14 -4.86
CA SER A 379 -48.70 18.96 -3.89
C SER A 379 -47.35 18.36 -3.48
N TYR A 380 -47.15 17.05 -3.67
CA TYR A 380 -45.87 16.37 -3.43
C TYR A 380 -44.91 16.42 -4.64
N LEU A 381 -45.33 16.97 -5.78
CA LEU A 381 -44.50 17.14 -6.97
C LEU A 381 -43.93 18.56 -7.10
N ASP A 382 -44.49 19.53 -6.37
CA ASP A 382 -44.10 20.95 -6.41
C ASP A 382 -43.04 21.34 -5.35
N THR A 383 -42.47 20.34 -4.67
CA THR A 383 -41.33 20.44 -3.74
C THR A 383 -40.18 19.58 -4.26
#